data_AF-A0A3S0MAF1-F1
#
_entry.id   AF-A0A3S0MAF1-F1
#
_cell.length_a   1.000
_cell.length_b   1.000
_cell.length_c   1.000
_cell.angle_alpha   90.00
_cell.angle_beta   90.00
_cell.angle_gamma   90.00
#
_symmetry.space_group_name_H-M   'P 1'
#
loop_
_entity.id
_entity.type
_entity.pdbx_description
1 polymer ?
#
loop_
_entity_poly.entity_id
_entity_poly.type
_entity_poly.pdbx_seq_one_letter_code
_entity_poly.pdbx_strand_id
1 'polypeptide(L)'
;MEPSMALKTWFAASLVCAIAAALPAHAQDHPCAGDATARAKKLLRFHFEDKTPLPTVDDGTTARVLPPISALKGNGKFDVLEVTSHIYKGTYRMRFIYARIQGSCALMGQEILEASNPY
;
A
#
# COMPACT_ATOMS: atom_id res chain seq x y z
N MET A 1 76.42 -18.16 -0.56
CA MET A 1 76.54 -17.28 0.62
C MET A 1 75.43 -16.25 0.54
N GLU A 2 74.26 -16.61 1.07
CA GLU A 2 73.23 -15.65 1.49
C GLU A 2 73.74 -14.87 2.71
N PRO A 3 73.19 -13.67 2.95
CA PRO A 3 72.39 -13.58 4.17
C PRO A 3 71.12 -12.73 4.07
N SER A 4 70.14 -13.19 4.85
CA SER A 4 69.32 -12.44 5.80
C SER A 4 68.27 -11.44 5.29
N MET A 5 67.04 -11.97 5.22
CA MET A 5 65.80 -11.44 5.79
C MET A 5 65.80 -10.00 6.34
N ALA A 6 64.98 -9.15 5.72
CA ALA A 6 64.30 -8.07 6.42
C ALA A 6 62.79 -8.19 6.15
N LEU A 7 62.10 -8.82 7.09
CA LEU A 7 60.65 -8.95 7.14
C LEU A 7 60.05 -7.56 7.41
N LYS A 8 59.73 -6.82 6.34
CA LYS A 8 59.13 -5.48 6.46
C LYS A 8 57.61 -5.64 6.57
N THR A 9 57.14 -5.66 7.80
CA THR A 9 55.73 -5.55 8.18
C THR A 9 55.14 -4.24 7.66
N TRP A 10 54.33 -4.31 6.61
CA TRP A 10 53.43 -3.23 6.18
C TRP A 10 52.00 -3.68 6.41
N PHE A 11 51.56 -3.64 7.67
CA PHE A 11 50.13 -3.52 7.98
C PHE A 11 49.79 -2.03 8.00
N ALA A 12 49.20 -1.53 6.92
CA ALA A 12 48.58 -0.21 6.91
C ALA A 12 47.43 -0.16 5.90
N ALA A 13 46.22 -0.34 6.45
CA ALA A 13 45.01 0.42 6.16
C ALA A 13 44.61 0.67 4.70
N SER A 14 43.62 -0.08 4.23
CA SER A 14 42.55 0.47 3.38
C SER A 14 41.28 -0.38 3.51
N LEU A 15 40.61 -0.24 4.65
CA LEU A 15 39.17 -0.55 4.76
C LEU A 15 38.41 0.75 4.45
N VAL A 16 38.42 1.15 3.17
CA VAL A 16 37.64 2.30 2.71
C VAL A 16 36.18 1.85 2.56
N CYS A 17 35.40 2.19 3.58
CA CYS A 17 33.96 2.49 3.57
C CYS A 17 33.24 2.33 2.22
N ALA A 18 32.63 1.16 2.00
CA ALA A 18 31.48 1.05 1.11
C ALA A 18 30.21 1.23 1.97
N ILE A 19 29.93 2.47 2.39
CA ILE A 19 28.59 2.85 2.84
C ILE A 19 27.74 2.94 1.57
N ALA A 20 27.23 1.79 1.12
CA ALA A 20 26.16 1.78 0.13
C ALA A 20 24.97 2.47 0.80
N ALA A 21 24.67 3.69 0.36
CA ALA A 21 23.49 4.43 0.78
C ALA A 21 22.25 3.56 0.48
N ALA A 22 21.66 2.99 1.51
CA ALA A 22 20.33 2.43 1.44
C ALA A 22 19.36 3.62 1.25
N LEU A 23 19.17 4.04 0.00
CA LEU A 23 18.05 4.91 -0.34
C LEU A 23 16.77 4.17 0.05
N PRO A 24 15.81 4.84 0.71
CA PRO A 24 14.51 4.23 0.94
C PRO A 24 13.92 3.88 -0.42
N ALA A 25 13.72 2.59 -0.68
CA ALA A 25 12.92 2.14 -1.79
C ALA A 25 11.50 2.66 -1.54
N HIS A 26 11.14 3.76 -2.19
CA HIS A 26 9.75 4.19 -2.26
C HIS A 26 8.99 3.05 -2.94
N ALA A 27 8.21 2.31 -2.14
CA ALA A 27 7.27 1.35 -2.69
C ALA A 27 6.40 2.12 -3.68
N GLN A 28 6.46 1.76 -4.96
CA GLN A 28 5.60 2.36 -5.97
C GLN A 28 4.15 2.09 -5.54
N ASP A 29 3.38 3.17 -5.39
CA ASP A 29 1.96 3.04 -5.09
C ASP A 29 1.28 2.19 -6.17
N HIS A 30 0.33 1.34 -5.75
CA HIS A 30 -0.40 0.49 -6.68
C HIS A 30 -1.09 1.36 -7.75
N PRO A 31 -1.09 0.99 -9.04
CA PRO A 31 -1.66 1.84 -10.10
C PRO A 31 -3.11 2.29 -9.87
N CYS A 32 -3.88 1.47 -9.15
CA CYS A 32 -5.28 1.75 -8.80
C CYS A 32 -5.47 2.46 -7.45
N ALA A 33 -4.40 2.83 -6.74
CA ALA A 33 -4.49 3.46 -5.43
C ALA A 33 -5.26 4.78 -5.47
N GLY A 34 -4.97 5.66 -6.44
CA GLY A 34 -5.68 6.93 -6.61
C GLY A 34 -7.17 6.77 -6.94
N ASP A 35 -7.52 5.77 -7.74
CA ASP A 35 -8.93 5.46 -8.04
C ASP A 35 -9.64 4.88 -6.80
N ALA A 36 -8.98 3.99 -6.04
CA ALA A 36 -9.53 3.41 -4.82
C ALA A 36 -9.83 4.48 -3.75
N THR A 37 -8.92 5.43 -3.53
CA THR A 37 -9.13 6.53 -2.57
C THR A 37 -10.24 7.48 -3.02
N ALA A 38 -10.31 7.80 -4.31
CA ALA A 38 -11.39 8.62 -4.87
C ALA A 38 -12.77 7.94 -4.74
N ARG A 39 -12.83 6.62 -4.96
CA ARG A 39 -14.06 5.84 -4.79
C ARG A 39 -14.45 5.68 -3.34
N ALA A 40 -13.51 5.52 -2.41
CA ALA A 40 -13.78 5.48 -0.98
C ALA A 40 -14.57 6.69 -0.49
N LYS A 41 -14.17 7.89 -0.90
CA LYS A 41 -14.88 9.13 -0.55
C LYS A 41 -16.33 9.14 -1.07
N LYS A 42 -16.52 8.71 -2.32
CA LYS A 42 -17.86 8.63 -2.94
C LYS A 42 -18.72 7.56 -2.28
N LEU A 43 -18.16 6.39 -2.01
CA LEU A 43 -18.85 5.27 -1.37
C LEU A 43 -19.26 5.63 0.05
N LEU A 44 -18.38 6.26 0.82
CA LEU A 44 -18.69 6.70 2.16
C LEU A 44 -19.80 7.75 2.16
N ARG A 45 -19.71 8.76 1.28
CA ARG A 45 -20.81 9.73 1.13
C ARG A 45 -22.13 9.04 0.81
N PHE A 46 -22.14 8.16 -0.18
CA PHE A 46 -23.33 7.37 -0.56
C PHE A 46 -23.91 6.57 0.61
N HIS A 47 -23.05 5.97 1.44
CA HIS A 47 -23.48 5.18 2.60
C HIS A 47 -24.16 6.04 3.70
N PHE A 48 -23.99 7.37 3.67
CA PHE A 48 -24.45 8.29 4.72
C PHE A 48 -25.39 9.40 4.24
N GLU A 49 -25.88 9.39 2.99
CA GLU A 49 -26.62 10.51 2.38
C GLU A 49 -27.88 10.97 3.15
N ASP A 50 -28.44 10.13 4.03
CA ASP A 50 -29.60 10.47 4.86
C ASP A 50 -29.28 11.24 6.15
N LYS A 51 -28.00 11.52 6.44
CA LYS A 51 -27.58 12.21 7.68
C LYS A 51 -26.92 13.55 7.36
N THR A 52 -27.75 14.58 7.18
CA THR A 52 -27.28 15.98 7.09
C THR A 52 -27.30 16.68 8.44
N PRO A 53 -26.23 17.41 8.82
CA PRO A 53 -24.97 17.55 8.08
C PRO A 53 -24.13 16.27 8.15
N LEU A 54 -23.47 15.93 7.03
CA LEU A 54 -22.53 14.81 6.98
C LEU A 54 -21.41 15.09 8.01
N PRO A 55 -21.15 14.16 8.96
CA PRO A 55 -20.02 14.30 9.84
C PRO A 55 -18.73 14.42 9.03
N THR A 56 -17.72 15.11 9.57
CA THR A 56 -16.41 15.29 8.92
C THR A 56 -15.89 13.96 8.38
N VAL A 57 -15.72 13.87 7.06
CA VAL A 57 -15.06 12.76 6.38
C VAL A 57 -13.56 13.06 6.42
N ASP A 58 -12.78 12.14 6.98
CA ASP A 58 -11.32 12.24 6.92
C ASP A 58 -10.84 12.02 5.49
N ASP A 59 -10.37 13.10 4.84
CA ASP A 59 -10.04 13.12 3.42
C ASP A 59 -8.61 12.63 3.11
N GLY A 60 -7.88 12.13 4.11
CA GLY A 60 -6.50 11.64 4.04
C GLY A 60 -6.36 10.11 3.96
N THR A 61 -7.15 9.43 3.14
CA THR A 61 -7.13 7.96 3.10
C THR A 61 -6.10 7.42 2.12
N THR A 62 -5.22 6.54 2.58
CA THR A 62 -4.27 5.79 1.73
C THR A 62 -4.84 4.42 1.37
N ALA A 63 -4.58 3.95 0.14
CA ALA A 63 -4.98 2.60 -0.25
C ALA A 63 -3.89 1.59 0.11
N ARG A 64 -4.22 0.63 0.97
CA ARG A 64 -3.38 -0.52 1.32
C ARG A 64 -3.65 -1.68 0.36
N VAL A 65 -2.62 -2.24 -0.24
CA VAL A 65 -2.76 -3.45 -1.06
C VAL A 65 -3.00 -4.67 -0.16
N LEU A 66 -4.03 -5.45 -0.47
CA LEU A 66 -4.33 -6.73 0.15
C LEU A 66 -3.92 -7.89 -0.78
N PRO A 67 -3.85 -9.13 -0.26
CA PRO A 67 -3.70 -10.30 -1.12
C PRO A 67 -4.76 -10.33 -2.23
N PRO A 68 -4.39 -10.65 -3.47
CA PRO A 68 -5.34 -10.72 -4.57
C PRO A 68 -6.32 -11.87 -4.36
N ILE A 69 -7.54 -11.70 -4.86
CA ILE A 69 -8.59 -12.73 -4.81
C ILE A 69 -8.77 -13.39 -6.17
N SER A 70 -9.16 -14.66 -6.19
CA SER A 70 -9.44 -15.38 -7.44
C SER A 70 -10.70 -14.86 -8.11
N ALA A 71 -10.69 -14.81 -9.44
CA ALA A 71 -11.89 -14.55 -10.21
C ALA A 71 -12.89 -15.71 -10.06
N LEU A 72 -14.19 -15.39 -10.05
CA LEU A 72 -15.25 -16.39 -9.97
C LEU A 72 -15.38 -17.22 -11.27
N LYS A 73 -14.81 -16.73 -12.37
CA LYS A 73 -14.76 -17.41 -13.67
C LYS A 73 -13.34 -17.35 -14.23
N GLY A 74 -12.88 -18.49 -14.76
CA GLY A 74 -11.52 -18.65 -15.27
C GLY A 74 -10.46 -18.72 -14.16
N ASN A 75 -9.20 -18.49 -14.53
CA ASN A 75 -8.04 -18.64 -13.64
C ASN A 75 -7.38 -17.30 -13.26
N GLY A 76 -8.09 -16.18 -13.51
CA GLY A 76 -7.58 -14.84 -13.23
C GLY A 76 -7.59 -14.48 -11.75
N LYS A 77 -6.93 -13.38 -11.41
CA LYS A 77 -6.97 -12.78 -10.07
C LYS A 77 -7.33 -11.29 -10.18
N PHE A 78 -7.93 -10.78 -9.12
CA PHE A 78 -8.20 -9.36 -8.95
C PHE A 78 -7.25 -8.75 -7.93
N ASP A 79 -6.80 -7.54 -8.22
CA ASP A 79 -6.08 -6.72 -7.25
C ASP A 79 -7.08 -6.19 -6.22
N VAL A 80 -6.72 -6.24 -4.94
CA VAL A 80 -7.60 -5.79 -3.85
C VAL A 80 -6.92 -4.65 -3.11
N LEU A 81 -7.61 -3.51 -3.03
CA LEU A 81 -7.13 -2.33 -2.33
C LEU A 81 -8.10 -2.00 -1.20
N GLU A 82 -7.58 -1.90 0.01
CA GLU A 82 -8.33 -1.51 1.20
C GLU A 82 -8.06 -0.05 1.53
N VAL A 83 -9.13 0.71 1.76
CA VAL A 83 -9.08 2.10 2.17
C VAL A 83 -9.82 2.21 3.50
N THR A 84 -9.10 2.65 4.53
CA THR A 84 -9.71 2.98 5.82
C THR A 84 -10.11 4.44 5.81
N SER A 85 -11.34 4.74 6.21
CA SER A 85 -11.86 6.10 6.32
C SER A 85 -12.65 6.26 7.61
N HIS A 86 -12.82 7.50 8.04
CA HIS A 86 -13.57 7.85 9.24
C HIS A 86 -14.74 8.75 8.87
N ILE A 87 -15.88 8.51 9.50
CA ILE A 87 -16.98 9.46 9.53
C ILE A 87 -17.58 9.45 10.92
N TYR A 88 -17.54 10.61 11.57
CA TYR A 88 -17.82 10.75 13.00
C TYR A 88 -17.00 9.74 13.84
N LYS A 89 -17.67 9.03 14.75
CA LYS A 89 -17.11 7.97 15.62
C LYS A 89 -16.99 6.62 14.92
N GLY A 90 -17.39 6.53 13.64
CA GLY A 90 -17.33 5.30 12.87
C GLY A 90 -16.04 5.22 12.07
N THR A 91 -15.37 4.08 12.15
CA THR A 91 -14.24 3.72 11.30
C THR A 91 -14.73 2.72 10.26
N TYR A 92 -14.48 2.97 8.99
CA TYR A 92 -14.93 2.14 7.88
C TYR A 92 -13.74 1.62 7.10
N ARG A 93 -13.72 0.31 6.86
CA ARG A 93 -12.81 -0.34 5.92
C ARG A 93 -13.57 -0.60 4.64
N MET A 94 -13.10 -0.02 3.55
CA MET A 94 -13.65 -0.24 2.23
C MET A 94 -12.65 -1.04 1.40
N ARG A 95 -13.13 -2.08 0.71
CA ARG A 95 -12.29 -2.86 -0.21
C ARG A 95 -12.77 -2.65 -1.63
N PHE A 96 -11.83 -2.36 -2.52
CA PHE A 96 -12.06 -2.19 -3.96
C PHE A 96 -11.33 -3.30 -4.70
N ILE A 97 -12.09 -4.02 -5.52
CA ILE A 97 -11.63 -5.19 -6.27
C ILE A 97 -11.46 -4.77 -7.73
N TYR A 98 -10.24 -4.88 -8.25
CA TYR A 98 -9.88 -4.40 -9.58
C TYR A 98 -9.45 -5.53 -10.52
N ALA A 99 -9.90 -5.42 -11.76
CA ALA A 99 -9.23 -6.03 -12.91
C ALA A 99 -8.35 -4.97 -13.57
N ARG A 100 -7.07 -5.29 -13.83
CA ARG A 100 -6.19 -4.45 -14.64
C ARG A 100 -6.27 -4.88 -16.10
N ILE A 101 -6.93 -4.07 -16.92
CA ILE A 101 -7.14 -4.34 -18.35
C ILE A 101 -6.39 -3.26 -19.12
N GLN A 102 -5.34 -3.64 -19.85
CA GLN A 102 -4.53 -2.70 -20.66
C GLN A 102 -4.06 -1.47 -19.86
N GLY A 103 -3.67 -1.66 -18.60
CA GLY A 103 -3.23 -0.57 -17.71
C GLY A 103 -4.36 0.25 -17.06
N SER A 104 -5.62 0.00 -17.41
CA SER A 104 -6.78 0.64 -16.77
C SER A 104 -7.25 -0.14 -15.54
N CYS A 105 -7.72 0.59 -14.53
CA CYS A 105 -8.31 0.04 -13.30
C CYS A 105 -9.82 -0.14 -13.47
N ALA A 106 -10.27 -1.33 -13.86
CA ALA A 106 -11.69 -1.67 -13.94
C ALA A 106 -12.19 -2.15 -12.58
N LEU A 107 -13.15 -1.43 -11.99
CA LEU A 107 -13.77 -1.82 -10.73
C LEU A 107 -14.72 -3.00 -10.93
N MET A 108 -14.43 -4.12 -10.27
CA MET A 108 -15.22 -5.35 -10.36
C MET A 108 -16.14 -5.56 -9.15
N GLY A 109 -15.80 -4.93 -8.03
CA GLY A 109 -16.58 -5.04 -6.80
C GLY A 109 -16.10 -4.07 -5.75
N GLN A 110 -16.97 -3.78 -4.79
CA GLN A 110 -16.67 -2.94 -3.65
C GLN A 110 -17.40 -3.46 -2.41
N GLU A 111 -16.74 -3.37 -1.26
CA GLU A 111 -17.26 -3.73 0.06
C GLU A 111 -17.04 -2.53 1.00
N ILE A 112 -17.98 -2.27 1.89
CA ILE A 112 -17.83 -1.34 3.01
C ILE A 112 -18.19 -2.06 4.31
N LEU A 113 -17.29 -1.99 5.29
CA LEU A 113 -17.47 -2.58 6.61
C LEU A 113 -17.18 -1.54 7.68
N GLU A 114 -18.14 -1.31 8.57
CA GLU A 114 -17.85 -0.58 9.81
C GLU A 114 -17.00 -1.46 10.73
N ALA A 115 -15.94 -0.90 11.30
CA ALA A 115 -15.08 -1.54 12.29
C ALA A 115 -15.74 -1.52 13.68
N SER A 116 -17.00 -1.96 13.76
CA SER A 116 -17.75 -2.10 15.01
C SER A 116 -17.41 -3.43 15.68
N ASN A 117 -17.54 -3.48 17.01
CA ASN A 117 -17.52 -4.74 17.75
C ASN A 117 -18.97 -5.19 18.02
N PRO A 118 -19.43 -6.30 17.45
CA PRO A 118 -20.80 -6.79 17.66
C PRO A 118 -20.99 -7.59 18.95
N TYR A 119 -19.95 -7.75 19.79
CA TYR A 119 -19.96 -8.56 21.02
C TYR A 119 -19.51 -7.78 22.25
#